data_AF-A0A1F9GLQ6-F1
#
_entry.id   AF-A0A1F9GLQ6-F1
#
_cell.length_a   1.000
_cell.length_b   1.000
_cell.length_c   1.000
_cell.angle_alpha   90.00
_cell.angle_beta   90.00
_cell.angle_gamma   90.00
#
_symmetry.space_group_name_H-M   'P 1'
#
loop_
_entity.id
_entity.type
_entity.pdbx_description
1 polymer ?
#
loop_
_entity_poly.entity_id
_entity_poly.type
_entity_poly.pdbx_seq_one_letter_code
_entity_poly.pdbx_strand_id
1 'polypeptide(L)' 'MENSSVNFKWQQIQEAIHLCRSFVLDSIELEVGDKPNWKYLRSRLLRAFGDRGLENRIQQILTEQESNGGRPFND' A
#
# COMPACT_ATOMS: atom_id res chain seq x y z
N MET A 1 -2.04 -20.64 16.64
CA MET A 1 -3.05 -20.56 15.56
C MET A 1 -3.40 -19.11 15.20
N GLU A 2 -3.32 -18.15 16.12
CA GLU A 2 -3.63 -16.73 15.90
C GLU A 2 -2.72 -16.01 14.88
N ASN A 3 -1.40 -16.28 14.90
CA ASN A 3 -0.42 -15.72 13.94
C ASN A 3 -0.70 -16.06 12.46
N SER A 4 -1.47 -17.11 12.19
CA SER A 4 -1.75 -17.54 10.81
C SER A 4 -2.81 -16.67 10.13
N SER A 5 -3.75 -16.12 10.90
CA SER A 5 -4.85 -15.29 10.39
C SER A 5 -4.39 -13.88 10.00
N VAL A 6 -3.49 -13.31 10.80
CA VAL A 6 -2.89 -11.98 10.55
C VAL A 6 -2.02 -12.02 9.29
N ASN A 7 -1.17 -13.03 9.16
CA ASN A 7 -0.36 -13.23 7.96
C ASN A 7 -1.22 -13.40 6.70
N PHE A 8 -2.34 -14.12 6.80
CA PHE A 8 -3.26 -14.30 5.67
C PHE A 8 -4.00 -13.02 5.29
N LYS A 9 -4.41 -12.20 6.27
CA LYS A 9 -5.00 -10.87 6.02
C LYS A 9 -3.98 -9.92 5.39
N TRP A 10 -2.74 -9.94 5.88
CA TRP A 10 -1.66 -9.11 5.35
C TRP A 10 -1.35 -9.45 3.89
N GLN A 11 -1.28 -10.74 3.53
CA GLN A 11 -1.08 -11.17 2.14
C GLN A 11 -2.17 -10.62 1.19
N GLN A 12 -3.45 -10.73 1.57
CA GLN A 12 -4.55 -10.19 0.76
C GLN A 12 -4.46 -8.67 0.61
N ILE A 13 -4.05 -7.97 1.66
CA ILE A 13 -3.84 -6.52 1.63
C ILE A 13 -2.69 -6.16 0.70
N GLN A 14 -1.57 -6.89 0.75
CA GLN A 14 -0.44 -6.67 -0.16
C GLN A 14 -0.85 -6.88 -1.62
N GLU A 15 -1.63 -7.91 -1.91
CA GLU A 15 -2.19 -8.15 -3.25
C GLU A 15 -3.06 -6.98 -3.71
N ALA A 16 -3.96 -6.49 -2.85
CA ALA A 16 -4.79 -5.32 -3.15
C ALA A 16 -3.96 -4.05 -3.39
N ILE A 17 -2.91 -3.82 -2.58
CA ILE A 17 -1.98 -2.69 -2.77
C ILE A 17 -1.26 -2.82 -4.11
N HIS A 18 -0.80 -4.02 -4.48
CA HIS A 18 -0.13 -4.26 -5.75
C HIS A 18 -1.06 -4.01 -6.95
N LEU A 19 -2.32 -4.45 -6.87
CA LEU A 19 -3.35 -4.14 -7.87
C LEU A 19 -3.56 -2.63 -8.02
N CYS A 20 -3.77 -1.92 -6.91
CA CYS A 20 -3.92 -0.46 -6.91
C CYS A 20 -2.69 0.25 -7.47
N ARG A 21 -1.49 -0.19 -7.08
CA ARG A 21 -0.23 0.36 -7.59
C ARG A 21 -0.12 0.21 -9.10
N SER A 22 -0.40 -0.97 -9.64
CA SER A 22 -0.38 -1.20 -11.09
C SER A 22 -1.39 -0.31 -11.81
N PHE A 23 -2.65 -0.29 -11.34
CA PHE A 23 -3.69 0.53 -11.95
C PHE A 23 -3.35 2.03 -11.98
N VAL A 24 -2.82 2.56 -10.87
CA VAL A 24 -2.40 3.97 -10.79
C VAL A 24 -1.21 4.26 -11.69
N LEU A 25 -0.21 3.38 -11.72
CA LEU A 25 0.95 3.57 -12.59
C LEU A 25 0.57 3.53 -14.06
N ASP A 26 -0.24 2.55 -14.47
CA ASP A 26 -0.68 2.40 -15.86
C ASP A 26 -1.50 3.61 -16.31
N SER A 27 -2.44 4.07 -15.47
CA SER A 27 -3.28 5.23 -15.76
C SER A 27 -2.45 6.51 -15.95
N ILE A 28 -1.47 6.74 -15.07
CA ILE A 28 -0.61 7.92 -15.14
C ILE A 28 0.37 7.81 -16.33
N GLU A 29 0.90 6.61 -16.60
CA GLU A 29 1.80 6.38 -17.74
C GLU A 29 1.11 6.66 -19.08
N LEU A 30 -0.17 6.32 -19.21
CA LEU A 30 -0.96 6.64 -20.40
C LEU A 30 -1.08 8.15 -20.65
N GLU A 31 -1.17 8.95 -19.58
CA GLU A 31 -1.35 10.41 -19.69
C GLU A 31 -0.04 11.18 -19.85
N VAL A 32 1.02 10.75 -19.15
CA VAL A 32 2.27 11.53 -19.03
C VAL A 32 3.54 10.71 -19.25
N GLY A 33 3.45 9.48 -19.77
CA GLY A 33 4.60 8.60 -19.99
C GLY A 33 5.63 9.15 -20.99
N ASP A 34 5.20 10.05 -21.88
CA ASP A 34 6.05 10.78 -22.83
C ASP A 34 6.83 11.94 -22.19
N LYS A 35 6.46 12.36 -20.97
CA LYS A 35 7.07 13.54 -20.33
C LYS A 35 8.46 13.24 -19.78
N PRO A 36 9.42 14.18 -19.89
CA PRO A 36 10.79 14.00 -19.40
C PRO A 36 10.88 13.65 -17.90
N ASN A 37 9.91 14.10 -17.11
CA ASN A 37 9.84 13.87 -15.67
C ASN A 37 9.12 12.57 -15.27
N TRP A 38 8.58 11.79 -16.22
CA TRP A 38 7.85 10.54 -15.93
C TRP A 38 8.67 9.60 -15.05
N LYS A 39 9.94 9.37 -15.37
CA LYS A 39 10.82 8.48 -14.59
C LYS A 39 10.90 8.88 -13.12
N TYR A 40 10.95 10.18 -12.84
CA TYR A 40 10.99 10.71 -11.47
C TYR A 40 9.64 10.54 -10.77
N LEU A 41 8.54 10.86 -11.46
CA LEU A 41 7.19 10.67 -10.93
C LEU A 41 6.91 9.19 -10.62
N ARG A 42 7.22 8.28 -11.56
CA ARG A 42 7.10 6.83 -11.40
C ARG A 42 7.86 6.33 -10.16
N SER A 43 9.09 6.78 -9.97
CA SER A 43 9.89 6.42 -8.78
C SER A 43 9.24 6.90 -7.47
N ARG A 44 8.67 8.11 -7.47
CA ARG A 44 7.95 8.64 -6.30
C ARG A 44 6.67 7.85 -6.02
N LEU A 45 5.91 7.49 -7.04
CA LEU A 45 4.71 6.66 -6.90
C LEU A 45 5.06 5.28 -6.35
N LEU A 46 6.06 4.61 -6.92
CA LEU A 46 6.55 3.32 -6.40
C LEU A 46 6.95 3.41 -4.92
N ARG A 47 7.65 4.47 -4.53
CA ARG A 47 8.02 4.71 -3.12
C ARG A 47 6.81 4.98 -2.23
N ALA A 48 5.80 5.69 -2.74
CA ALA A 48 4.58 5.98 -2.00
C ALA A 48 3.75 4.72 -1.76
N PHE A 49 3.77 3.74 -2.67
CA PHE A 49 3.08 2.46 -2.49
C PHE A 49 3.87 1.45 -1.64
N GLY A 50 5.19 1.41 -1.75
CA GLY A 50 6.00 0.35 -1.11
C GLY A 50 6.22 0.48 0.40
N ASP A 51 7.19 -0.26 0.90
CA ASP A 51 7.50 -0.54 2.32
C ASP A 51 7.77 0.68 3.22
N ARG A 52 7.90 1.88 2.66
CA ARG A 52 8.08 3.13 3.43
C ARG A 52 6.91 4.10 3.29
N GLY A 53 5.90 3.73 2.51
CA GLY A 53 4.70 4.51 2.26
C GLY A 53 3.46 3.76 2.74
N LEU A 54 2.55 3.48 1.81
CA LEU A 54 1.22 2.94 2.08
C LEU A 54 1.28 1.56 2.76
N GLU A 55 2.15 0.65 2.29
CA GLU A 55 2.32 -0.67 2.91
C GLU A 55 2.66 -0.54 4.41
N ASN A 56 3.66 0.27 4.76
CA ASN A 56 4.03 0.49 6.16
C ASN A 56 2.91 1.15 6.98
N ARG A 57 2.20 2.13 6.41
CA ARG A 57 1.10 2.78 7.14
C ARG A 57 -0.03 1.80 7.44
N ILE A 58 -0.37 0.92 6.50
CA ILE A 58 -1.41 -0.09 6.75
C ILE A 58 -0.93 -1.12 7.76
N GLN A 59 0.33 -1.56 7.68
CA GLN A 59 0.91 -2.47 8.66
C GLN A 59 0.88 -1.89 10.09
N GLN A 60 1.17 -0.59 10.24
CA GLN A 60 1.04 0.13 11.51
C GLN A 60 -0.40 0.11 12.03
N ILE A 61 -1.38 0.46 11.18
CA ILE A 61 -2.80 0.47 11.55
C ILE A 61 -3.27 -0.92 12.01
N LEU A 62 -2.87 -1.98 11.31
CA LEU A 62 -3.22 -3.35 11.69
C LEU A 62 -2.62 -3.73 13.06
N THR A 63 -1.35 -3.38 13.29
CA THR A 63 -0.66 -3.64 14.55
C THR A 63 -1.30 -2.87 15.72
N GLU A 64 -1.69 -1.61 15.48
CA GLU A 64 -2.39 -0.76 16.45
C GLU A 64 -3.78 -1.31 16.79
N GLN A 65 -4.53 -1.78 15.79
CA GLN A 65 -5.85 -2.40 15.99
C GLN A 65 -5.76 -3.69 16.80
N GLU A 66 -4.75 -4.53 16.56
CA GLU A 66 -4.50 -5.73 17.35
C GLU A 66 -4.17 -5.39 18.81
N SER A 67 -3.32 -4.39 19.01
CA SER A 67 -2.92 -3.93 20.35
C SER A 67 -4.09 -3.34 21.15
N ASN A 68 -5.06 -2.73 20.47
CA ASN A 68 -6.23 -2.09 21.07
C ASN A 68 -7.46 -3.02 21.20
N GLY A 69 -7.31 -4.33 20.96
CA GLY A 69 -8.40 -5.29 21.06
C GLY A 69 -9.49 -5.11 20.00
N GLY A 70 -9.14 -4.64 18.80
CA GLY A 70 -10.05 -4.52 17.67
C GLY A 70 -10.99 -3.31 17.68
N ARG A 71 -10.75 -2.30 18.53
CA ARG A 71 -11.50 -1.04 18.45
C ARG A 71 -11.02 -0.24 17.23
N PRO A 72 -11.95 0.26 16.39
CA PRO A 72 -11.57 1.11 15.26
C PRO A 72 -10.90 2.38 15.77
N PHE A 73 -9.88 2.83 15.03
CA PHE A 73 -9.21 4.11 15.25
C PHE A 73 -10.27 5.21 15.01
N ASN A 74 -10.70 5.91 16.07
CA ASN A 74 -11.52 7.11 15.94
C ASN A 74 -10.57 8.31 15.87
N ASP A 75 -10.60 9.01 14.73
CA ASP A 75 -10.04 10.37 14.58
C ASP A 75 -10.91 11.41 15.32
#